data_AF-A0A2E7LT29-F1
#
_entry.id   AF-A0A2E7LT29-F1
#
_cell.length_a   1.000
_cell.length_b   1.000
_cell.length_c   1.000
_cell.angle_alpha   90.00
_cell.angle_beta   90.00
_cell.angle_gamma   90.00
#
_symmetry.space_group_name_H-M   'P 1'
#
loop_
_entity.id
_entity.type
_entity.pdbx_description
1 polymer ?
#
loop_
_entity_poly.entity_id
_entity_poly.type
_entity_poly.pdbx_seq_one_letter_code
_entity_poly.pdbx_strand_id
1 'polypeptide(L)'
;MNKTISKNRFKTLAKALKSRGINIEYQIDWGSSFEGDYKHTDQPRIGSGTYNGIEGWYFRKSDNINFTKQEKKHIKEVLLRKGFKCRSIDDYELEWDGDRSHPPSISFINTK
;
A
#
# COMPACT_ATOMS: atom_id res chain seq x y z
N MET A 1 5.24 23.49 -5.92
CA MET A 1 4.39 22.88 -6.96
C MET A 1 4.34 21.37 -6.70
N ASN A 2 3.28 20.87 -6.05
CA ASN A 2 3.12 19.43 -5.83
C ASN A 2 2.80 18.79 -7.18
N LYS A 3 3.73 18.03 -7.76
CA LYS A 3 3.46 17.24 -8.95
C LYS A 3 2.40 16.20 -8.57
N THR A 4 1.19 16.33 -9.11
CA THR A 4 0.16 15.29 -8.98
C THR A 4 0.69 13.98 -9.57
N ILE A 5 0.88 12.97 -8.72
CA ILE A 5 1.34 11.66 -9.18
C ILE A 5 0.20 10.96 -9.90
N SER A 6 0.45 10.51 -11.13
CA SER A 6 -0.54 9.77 -11.91
C SER A 6 -0.97 8.49 -11.18
N LYS A 7 -2.29 8.24 -11.16
CA LYS A 7 -2.90 6.99 -10.65
C LYS A 7 -2.25 5.74 -11.25
N ASN A 8 -1.82 5.79 -12.52
CA ASN A 8 -1.14 4.69 -13.20
C ASN A 8 0.23 4.33 -12.58
N ARG A 9 0.92 5.27 -11.92
CA ARG A 9 2.16 4.96 -11.20
C ARG A 9 1.89 4.05 -10.02
N PHE A 10 0.81 4.29 -9.28
CA PHE A 10 0.41 3.43 -8.16
C PHE A 10 -0.05 2.06 -8.65
N LYS A 11 -0.83 1.98 -9.73
CA LYS A 11 -1.20 0.69 -10.37
C LYS A 11 0.02 -0.12 -10.77
N THR A 12 1.01 0.54 -11.40
CA THR A 12 2.25 -0.12 -11.84
C THR A 12 3.10 -0.60 -10.66
N LEU A 13 3.14 0.18 -9.57
CA LEU A 13 3.83 -0.20 -8.34
C LEU A 13 3.13 -1.40 -7.66
N ALA A 14 1.81 -1.35 -7.53
CA ALA A 14 0.99 -2.43 -6.99
C ALA A 14 1.20 -3.77 -7.72
N LYS A 15 1.18 -3.74 -9.07
CA LYS A 15 1.46 -4.92 -9.90
C LYS A 15 2.87 -5.47 -9.68
N ALA A 16 3.87 -4.59 -9.51
CA ALA A 16 5.25 -5.01 -9.25
C ALA A 16 5.39 -5.66 -7.87
N LEU A 17 4.71 -5.14 -6.84
CA LEU A 17 4.65 -5.76 -5.51
C LEU A 17 3.97 -7.14 -5.58
N LYS A 18 2.82 -7.23 -6.26
CA LYS A 18 2.08 -8.50 -6.45
C LYS A 18 2.92 -9.57 -7.14
N SER A 19 3.73 -9.22 -8.15
CA SER A 19 4.65 -10.17 -8.82
C SER A 19 5.75 -10.74 -7.90
N ARG A 20 5.91 -10.18 -6.69
CA ARG A 20 6.82 -10.66 -5.64
C ARG A 20 6.07 -11.28 -4.46
N GLY A 21 4.79 -11.61 -4.63
CA GLY A 21 3.96 -12.23 -3.59
C GLY A 21 3.41 -11.24 -2.55
N ILE A 22 3.64 -9.94 -2.71
CA ILE A 22 3.18 -8.91 -1.76
C ILE A 22 1.78 -8.45 -2.18
N ASN A 23 0.76 -8.97 -1.50
CA ASN A 23 -0.63 -8.65 -1.78
C ASN A 23 -1.07 -7.40 -1.00
N ILE A 24 -1.57 -6.39 -1.73
CA ILE A 24 -2.08 -5.15 -1.15
C ILE A 24 -3.58 -5.02 -1.41
N GLU A 25 -4.25 -4.18 -0.63
CA GLU A 25 -5.67 -3.86 -0.82
C GLU A 25 -5.92 -3.14 -2.16
N TYR A 26 -7.00 -3.53 -2.83
CA TYR A 26 -7.53 -2.87 -4.03
C TYR A 26 -8.86 -2.20 -3.72
N GLN A 27 -9.26 -1.21 -4.52
CA GLN A 27 -10.56 -0.57 -4.35
C GLN A 27 -11.67 -1.54 -4.76
N ILE A 28 -12.75 -1.57 -3.97
CA ILE A 28 -13.97 -2.33 -4.30
C ILE A 28 -14.65 -1.66 -5.49
N ASP A 29 -15.07 -2.49 -6.45
CA ASP A 29 -15.94 -2.08 -7.55
C ASP A 29 -17.39 -2.19 -7.10
N TRP A 30 -17.93 -1.10 -6.55
CA TRP A 30 -19.32 -1.04 -6.07
C TRP A 30 -20.36 -1.22 -7.18
N GLY A 31 -20.01 -0.94 -8.44
CA GLY A 31 -20.94 -1.10 -9.56
C GLY A 31 -21.11 -2.57 -9.98
N SER A 32 -20.09 -3.39 -9.74
CA SER A 32 -20.09 -4.81 -10.10
C SER A 32 -20.21 -5.76 -8.91
N SER A 33 -20.09 -5.23 -7.69
CA SER A 33 -20.24 -5.99 -6.44
C SER A 33 -21.71 -6.13 -6.05
N PHE A 34 -22.08 -7.29 -5.56
CA PHE A 34 -23.41 -7.57 -5.00
C PHE A 34 -23.22 -8.28 -3.65
N GLU A 35 -24.29 -8.40 -2.86
CA GLU A 35 -24.23 -8.96 -1.50
C GLU A 35 -23.45 -10.29 -1.47
N GLY A 36 -22.36 -10.30 -0.69
CA GLY A 36 -21.51 -11.49 -0.51
C GLY A 36 -20.38 -11.68 -1.54
N ASP A 37 -20.36 -10.94 -2.65
CA ASP A 37 -19.31 -11.02 -3.68
C ASP A 37 -18.73 -9.64 -4.01
N TYR A 38 -17.69 -9.25 -3.26
CA TYR A 38 -16.99 -7.99 -3.47
C TYR A 38 -15.95 -8.11 -4.57
N LYS A 39 -16.28 -7.58 -5.75
CA LYS A 39 -15.33 -7.46 -6.85
C LYS A 39 -14.40 -6.29 -6.59
N HIS A 40 -13.14 -6.47 -6.97
CA HIS A 40 -12.10 -5.46 -6.80
C HIS A 40 -11.67 -4.93 -8.16
N THR A 41 -11.44 -3.63 -8.23
CA THR A 41 -10.87 -2.94 -9.40
C THR A 41 -9.38 -3.27 -9.55
N ASP A 42 -8.77 -2.85 -10.67
CA ASP A 42 -7.31 -2.87 -10.85
C ASP A 42 -6.59 -1.71 -10.14
N GLN A 43 -7.32 -0.84 -9.45
CA GLN A 43 -6.80 0.32 -8.74
C GLN A 43 -6.49 -0.06 -7.29
N PRO A 44 -5.22 0.01 -6.85
CA PRO A 44 -4.90 -0.21 -5.43
C PRO A 44 -5.62 0.83 -4.58
N ARG A 45 -5.99 0.44 -3.35
CA ARG A 45 -6.42 1.40 -2.33
C ARG A 45 -5.19 2.21 -1.91
N ILE A 46 -5.27 3.53 -2.06
CA ILE A 46 -4.18 4.44 -1.74
C ILE A 46 -4.60 5.27 -0.54
N GLY A 47 -3.82 5.18 0.54
CA GLY A 47 -3.85 6.18 1.59
C GLY A 47 -2.79 7.25 1.36
N SER A 48 -3.03 8.44 1.90
CA SER A 48 -2.08 9.55 1.89
C SER A 48 -1.69 9.94 3.31
N GLY A 49 -0.48 10.47 3.47
CA GLY A 49 0.01 10.97 4.75
C GLY A 49 1.17 11.94 4.57
N THR A 50 1.57 12.57 5.66
CA THR A 50 2.72 13.49 5.69
C THR A 50 3.82 12.86 6.54
N TYR A 51 4.98 12.62 5.94
CA TYR A 51 6.12 11.95 6.58
C TYR A 51 7.26 12.95 6.74
N ASN A 52 7.39 13.53 7.93
CA ASN A 52 8.34 14.62 8.24
C ASN A 52 8.19 15.83 7.30
N GLY A 53 6.94 16.30 7.13
CA GLY A 53 6.62 17.44 6.25
C GLY A 53 6.61 17.12 4.75
N ILE A 54 6.88 15.87 4.35
CA ILE A 54 6.88 15.45 2.94
C ILE A 54 5.62 14.63 2.66
N GLU A 55 4.86 15.02 1.63
CA GLU A 55 3.70 14.27 1.13
C GLU A 55 4.13 12.85 0.72
N GLY A 56 3.37 11.86 1.18
CA GLY A 56 3.57 10.46 0.84
C GLY A 56 2.27 9.68 0.78
N TRP A 57 2.42 8.39 0.49
CA TRP A 57 1.33 7.46 0.29
C TRP A 57 1.61 6.16 1.02
N TYR A 58 0.56 5.40 1.27
CA TYR A 58 0.70 4.04 1.78
C TYR A 58 -0.24 3.06 1.09
N PHE A 59 0.19 1.81 1.07
CA PHE A 59 -0.63 0.65 0.76
C PHE A 59 -0.85 -0.19 2.02
N ARG A 60 -2.05 -0.73 2.19
CA ARG A 60 -2.34 -1.75 3.20
C ARG A 60 -2.19 -3.13 2.61
N LYS A 61 -1.73 -4.08 3.40
CA LYS A 61 -1.69 -5.49 3.02
C LYS A 61 -3.11 -6.07 3.08
N SER A 62 -3.47 -6.94 2.14
CA SER A 62 -4.85 -7.42 2.01
C SER A 62 -5.26 -8.49 3.02
N ASP A 63 -4.30 -9.23 3.58
CA ASP A 63 -4.55 -10.41 4.41
C ASP A 63 -4.36 -10.16 5.92
N ASN A 64 -4.01 -8.93 6.31
CA ASN A 64 -3.67 -8.54 7.69
C ASN A 64 -2.55 -9.38 8.35
N ILE A 65 -1.76 -10.13 7.58
CA ILE A 65 -0.63 -10.92 8.08
C ILE A 65 0.63 -10.07 8.03
N ASN A 66 1.48 -10.12 9.06
CA ASN A 66 2.73 -9.37 9.11
C ASN A 66 3.64 -9.64 7.89
N PHE A 67 4.49 -8.66 7.55
CA PHE A 67 5.46 -8.84 6.48
C PHE A 67 6.64 -9.68 6.97
N THR A 68 6.99 -10.71 6.22
CA THR A 68 8.23 -11.46 6.43
C THR A 68 9.46 -10.60 6.14
N LYS A 69 10.62 -11.02 6.67
CA LYS A 69 11.90 -10.36 6.37
C LYS A 69 12.18 -10.29 4.85
N GLN A 70 11.82 -11.34 4.12
CA GLN A 70 12.00 -11.41 2.67
C GLN A 70 11.09 -10.42 1.93
N GLU A 71 9.81 -10.35 2.31
CA GLU A 71 8.88 -9.35 1.74
C GLU A 71 9.37 -7.92 2.02
N LYS A 72 9.79 -7.61 3.26
CA LYS A 72 10.35 -6.29 3.61
C LYS A 72 11.53 -5.89 2.72
N LYS A 73 12.40 -6.85 2.37
CA LYS A 73 13.50 -6.63 1.41
C LYS A 73 12.97 -6.34 0.00
N HIS A 74 12.07 -7.18 -0.51
CA HIS A 74 11.50 -7.00 -1.85
C HIS A 74 10.69 -5.71 -2.00
N ILE A 75 9.96 -5.29 -0.97
CA ILE A 75 9.22 -4.02 -0.94
C ILE A 75 10.18 -2.85 -1.19
N LYS A 76 11.29 -2.79 -0.44
CA LYS A 76 12.30 -1.73 -0.59
C LYS A 76 12.90 -1.72 -2.00
N GLU A 77 13.24 -2.89 -2.54
CA GLU A 77 13.78 -3.04 -3.90
C GLU A 77 12.79 -2.56 -4.97
N VAL A 78 11.53 -2.97 -4.87
CA VAL A 78 10.48 -2.62 -5.83
C VAL A 78 10.18 -1.12 -5.80
N LEU A 79 10.02 -0.54 -4.61
CA LEU A 79 9.80 0.90 -4.44
C LEU A 79 10.92 1.71 -5.09
N LEU A 80 12.18 1.38 -4.77
CA LEU A 80 13.33 2.09 -5.30
C LEU A 80 13.38 2.03 -6.83
N ARG A 81 13.18 0.83 -7.41
CA ARG A 81 13.14 0.64 -8.88
C ARG A 81 12.01 1.43 -9.55
N LYS A 82 10.90 1.66 -8.85
CA LYS A 82 9.75 2.45 -9.36
C LYS A 82 9.86 3.95 -9.05
N GLY A 83 10.96 4.41 -8.47
CA GLY A 83 11.20 5.83 -8.17
C GLY A 83 10.49 6.33 -6.92
N PHE A 84 10.32 5.44 -5.93
CA PHE A 84 9.79 5.77 -4.62
C PHE A 84 10.81 5.39 -3.54
N LYS A 85 10.84 6.15 -2.44
CA LYS A 85 11.62 5.82 -1.25
C LYS A 85 10.68 5.25 -0.19
N CYS A 86 11.02 4.07 0.30
CA CYS A 86 10.35 3.45 1.43
C CYS A 86 10.52 4.32 2.68
N ARG A 87 9.42 4.62 3.37
CA ARG A 87 9.41 5.35 4.65
C ARG A 87 9.25 4.41 5.82
N SER A 88 8.23 3.57 5.79
CA SER A 88 7.99 2.55 6.81
C SER A 88 7.42 1.29 6.18
N ILE A 89 7.61 0.17 6.88
CA ILE A 89 6.91 -1.09 6.62
C ILE A 89 6.46 -1.56 7.99
N ASP A 90 5.19 -1.32 8.25
CA ASP A 90 4.59 -1.50 9.56
C ASP A 90 3.84 -2.83 9.55
N ASP A 91 4.03 -3.62 10.59
CA ASP A 91 3.30 -4.87 10.81
C ASP A 91 1.95 -4.57 11.47
N TYR A 92 1.14 -5.59 11.71
CA TYR A 92 -0.14 -5.42 12.39
C TYR A 92 0.08 -4.94 13.82
N GLU A 93 -0.61 -3.86 14.19
CA GLU A 93 -0.64 -3.34 15.56
C GLU A 93 -2.08 -3.26 16.07
N LEU A 94 -2.26 -3.49 17.37
CA LEU A 94 -3.50 -3.26 18.09
C LEU A 94 -3.24 -2.16 19.11
N GLU A 95 -4.11 -1.15 19.18
CA GLU A 95 -4.02 -0.12 20.21
C GLU A 95 -4.21 -0.73 21.60
N TRP A 96 -3.66 -0.07 22.62
CA TRP A 96 -3.56 -0.60 23.98
C TRP A 96 -4.92 -0.99 24.59
N ASP A 97 -5.97 -0.24 24.29
CA ASP A 97 -7.34 -0.49 24.75
C ASP A 97 -8.13 -1.43 23.82
N GLY A 98 -7.53 -1.88 22.72
CA GLY A 98 -8.07 -2.89 21.81
C GLY A 98 -9.20 -2.42 20.91
N ASP A 99 -9.53 -1.12 20.89
CA ASP A 99 -10.66 -0.60 20.10
C ASP A 99 -10.29 -0.35 18.62
N ARG A 100 -8.98 -0.26 18.34
CA ARG A 100 -8.42 0.04 17.03
C ARG A 100 -7.30 -0.91 16.67
N SER A 101 -7.32 -1.31 15.40
CA SER A 101 -6.24 -2.05 14.77
C SER A 101 -5.66 -1.25 13.62
N HIS A 102 -4.36 -1.41 13.43
CA HIS A 102 -3.58 -0.84 12.33
C HIS A 102 -3.07 -2.00 11.48
N PRO A 103 -3.72 -2.28 10.34
CA PRO A 103 -3.27 -3.31 9.41
C PRO A 103 -1.83 -3.09 8.94
N PRO A 104 -1.10 -4.17 8.59
CA PRO A 104 0.23 -4.05 8.01
C PRO A 104 0.20 -3.13 6.79
N SER A 105 1.17 -2.21 6.72
CA SER A 105 1.20 -1.20 5.68
C SER A 105 2.61 -0.88 5.18
N ILE A 106 2.67 -0.34 3.97
CA ILE A 106 3.91 0.10 3.32
C ILE A 106 3.75 1.58 3.05
N SER A 107 4.49 2.42 3.76
CA SER A 107 4.52 3.87 3.52
C SER A 107 5.70 4.25 2.64
N PHE A 108 5.48 5.15 1.70
CA PHE A 108 6.50 5.58 0.76
C PHE A 108 6.27 7.00 0.25
N ILE A 109 7.36 7.63 -0.18
CA ILE A 109 7.33 8.96 -0.80
C ILE A 109 7.88 8.88 -2.22
N ASN A 110 7.45 9.81 -3.06
CA ASN A 110 7.96 9.92 -4.41
C ASN A 110 9.29 10.67 -4.41
N THR A 111 10.25 10.17 -5.20
CA THR A 111 11.58 10.76 -5.32
C THR A 111 11.88 11.27 -6.73
N LYS A 112 10.86 11.35 -7.60
CA LYS A 112 10.95 11.80 -9.00
C LYS A 112 10.06 13.03 -9.27
#